data_AF-A0A7Y5HDS5-F1
#
_entry.id   AF-A0A7Y5HDS5-F1
#
_cell.length_a   1.000
_cell.length_b   1.000
_cell.length_c   1.000
_cell.angle_alpha   90.00
_cell.angle_beta   90.00
_cell.angle_gamma   90.00
#
_symmetry.space_group_name_H-M   'P 1'
#
loop_
_entity.id
_entity.type
_entity.pdbx_description
1 polymer ?
#
loop_
_entity_poly.entity_id
_entity_poly.type
_entity_poly.pdbx_seq_one_letter_code
_entity_poly.pdbx_strand_id
1 'polypeptide(L)' 'MKTAISIPDDVFAQAERLAKRTGKSRSRLFSDAVREYLARHTQGEVTEAMDRVCTRIRTQSDPFVASAARRTLKRSEW' A
#
# COMPACT_ATOMS: atom_id res chain seq x y z
N MET A 1 3.34 0.09 -17.95
CA MET A 1 2.37 0.92 -18.69
C MET A 1 2.98 2.32 -18.89
N LYS A 2 2.70 3.01 -20.01
CA LYS A 2 3.06 4.43 -20.20
C LYS A 2 1.80 5.27 -20.08
N THR A 3 1.86 6.33 -19.28
CA THR A 3 0.74 7.25 -19.05
C THR A 3 1.29 8.67 -19.11
N ALA A 4 0.63 9.56 -19.84
CA ALA A 4 0.94 10.98 -19.83
C ALA A 4 0.13 11.65 -18.71
N ILE A 5 0.80 12.47 -17.90
CA ILE A 5 0.18 13.22 -16.80
C ILE A 5 0.56 14.69 -16.93
N SER A 6 -0.38 15.57 -16.59
CA SER A 6 -0.10 17.00 -16.43
C SER A 6 0.29 17.27 -14.98
N ILE A 7 1.40 17.99 -14.77
CA ILE A 7 1.85 18.43 -13.45
C ILE A 7 2.27 19.90 -13.52
N PRO A 8 2.23 20.64 -12.40
CA PRO A 8 2.73 22.01 -12.36
C PRO A 8 4.21 22.12 -12.76
N ASP A 9 4.56 23.21 -13.45
CA ASP A 9 5.92 23.44 -13.98
C ASP A 9 6.98 23.49 -12.89
N ASP A 10 6.65 24.05 -11.73
CA ASP A 10 7.54 24.14 -10.57
C ASP A 10 7.85 22.74 -10.00
N VAL A 11 6.86 21.85 -9.96
CA VAL A 11 7.03 20.45 -9.56
C VAL A 11 7.91 19.72 -10.56
N PHE A 12 7.66 19.89 -11.86
CA PHE A 12 8.49 19.29 -12.91
C PHE A 12 9.95 19.75 -12.82
N ALA A 13 10.19 21.06 -12.65
CA ALA A 13 11.53 21.62 -12.53
C ALA A 13 12.28 21.13 -11.28
N GLN A 14 11.57 20.90 -10.16
CA GLN A 14 12.16 20.31 -8.96
C GLN A 14 12.52 18.84 -9.15
N ALA A 15 11.62 18.07 -9.77
CA ALA A 15 11.83 16.66 -10.08
C ALA A 15 13.04 16.46 -11.03
N GLU A 16 13.16 17.29 -12.06
CA GLU A 16 14.31 17.27 -12.99
C GLU A 16 15.65 17.53 -12.28
N ARG A 17 15.69 18.52 -11.39
CA ARG A 17 16.89 18.81 -10.60
C ARG A 17 17.27 17.62 -9.71
N LEU A 18 16.30 16.99 -9.07
CA LEU A 18 16.53 15.82 -8.22
C LEU A 18 17.00 14.60 -9.04
N ALA A 19 16.37 14.35 -10.19
CA ALA A 19 16.74 13.27 -11.10
C ALA A 19 18.20 13.39 -11.54
N LYS A 20 18.62 14.59 -11.96
CA LYS A 20 20.01 14.89 -12.32
C LYS A 20 20.99 14.65 -11.16
N ARG A 21 20.69 15.17 -9.96
CA ARG A 21 21.55 14.99 -8.79
C ARG A 21 21.70 13.53 -8.36
N THR A 22 20.65 12.73 -8.55
CA THR A 22 20.62 11.32 -8.12
C THR A 22 20.99 10.33 -9.22
N GLY A 23 21.28 10.81 -10.43
CA GLY A 23 21.55 9.95 -11.59
C GLY A 23 20.37 9.08 -12.02
N LYS A 24 19.14 9.44 -11.62
CA LYS A 24 17.92 8.69 -11.97
C LYS A 24 17.32 9.24 -13.26
N SER A 25 16.75 8.35 -14.08
CA SER A 25 15.87 8.79 -15.17
C SER A 25 14.59 9.44 -14.60
N ARG A 26 14.00 10.36 -15.36
CA ARG A 26 12.69 10.94 -15.05
C ARG A 26 11.64 9.89 -14.70
N SER A 27 11.49 8.89 -15.56
CA SER A 27 10.50 7.83 -15.38
C SER A 27 10.74 7.04 -14.09
N ARG A 28 12.00 6.75 -13.74
CA ARG A 28 12.33 6.07 -12.49
C ARG A 28 12.00 6.93 -11.28
N LEU A 29 12.36 8.21 -11.30
CA LEU A 29 12.06 9.13 -10.20
C LEU A 29 10.55 9.22 -9.92
N PHE A 30 9.73 9.44 -10.94
CA PHE A 30 8.28 9.49 -10.77
C PHE A 30 7.69 8.14 -10.34
N SER A 31 8.20 7.02 -10.86
CA SER A 31 7.75 5.68 -10.46
C SER A 31 8.06 5.39 -8.99
N ASP A 32 9.26 5.75 -8.52
CA ASP A 32 9.66 5.61 -7.12
C ASP A 32 8.74 6.44 -6.22
N ALA A 33 8.48 7.70 -6.58
CA ALA A 33 7.61 8.60 -5.81
C ALA A 33 6.17 8.08 -5.70
N VAL A 34 5.59 7.59 -6.81
CA VAL A 34 4.24 7.01 -6.79
C VAL A 34 4.20 5.74 -5.93
N ARG A 35 5.20 4.87 -6.02
CA ARG A 35 5.28 3.65 -5.19
C ARG A 35 5.35 4.00 -3.72
N GLU A 36 6.17 4.99 -3.35
CA GLU A 36 6.29 5.44 -1.97
C GLU A 36 4.99 6.08 -1.49
N TYR A 37 4.34 6.90 -2.31
CA TYR A 37 3.05 7.48 -1.99
C TYR A 37 1.99 6.41 -1.73
N LEU A 38 1.88 5.42 -2.61
CA LEU A 38 0.96 4.30 -2.42
C LEU A 38 1.29 3.55 -1.13
N ALA A 39 2.55 3.16 -0.91
CA ALA A 39 2.95 2.43 0.30
C ALA A 39 2.56 3.16 1.60
N ARG A 40 2.62 4.50 1.63
CA ARG A 40 2.17 5.31 2.78
C ARG A 40 0.65 5.33 2.97
N HIS A 41 -0.13 5.07 1.92
CA HIS A 41 -1.59 5.14 1.94
C HIS A 41 -2.28 3.77 1.84
N THR A 42 -1.52 2.68 1.69
CA THR A 42 -2.06 1.30 1.60
C THR A 42 -2.21 0.60 2.95
N GLN A 43 -2.17 1.33 4.09
CA GLN A 43 -2.40 0.73 5.42
C GLN A 43 -3.76 -0.01 5.51
N GLY A 44 -4.78 0.47 4.79
CA GLY A 44 -6.07 -0.22 4.66
C GLY A 44 -6.06 -1.39 3.67
N GLU A 45 -5.24 -1.36 2.62
CA GLU A 45 -5.24 -2.40 1.57
C GLU A 45 -4.74 -3.75 2.08
N VAL A 46 -3.82 -3.78 3.06
CA VAL A 46 -3.35 -5.04 3.65
C VAL A 46 -4.48 -5.70 4.44
N THR A 47 -5.20 -4.94 5.25
CA THR A 47 -6.39 -5.42 5.97
C THR A 47 -7.44 -5.91 4.99
N GLU A 48 -7.77 -5.13 3.96
CA GLU A 48 -8.73 -5.54 2.94
C GLU A 48 -8.26 -6.76 2.13
N ALA A 49 -6.96 -6.89 1.85
CA ALA A 49 -6.40 -8.06 1.19
C ALA A 49 -6.54 -9.31 2.09
N MET A 50 -6.28 -9.17 3.39
CA MET A 50 -6.50 -10.26 4.34
C MET A 50 -7.99 -10.59 4.48
N ASP A 51 -8.88 -9.59 4.52
CA ASP A 51 -10.32 -9.81 4.56
C ASP A 51 -10.81 -10.57 3.32
N ARG A 52 -10.30 -10.22 2.13
CA ARG A 52 -10.59 -10.96 0.88
C ARG A 52 -10.10 -12.41 0.95
N VAL A 53 -8.90 -12.64 1.47
CA VAL A 53 -8.33 -13.98 1.65
C VAL A 53 -9.15 -14.78 2.67
N CYS A 54 -9.45 -14.22 3.84
CA CYS A 54 -10.29 -14.83 4.88
C CYS A 54 -11.69 -15.15 4.36
N THR A 55 -12.30 -14.27 3.57
CA THR A 55 -13.61 -14.49 2.95
C THR A 55 -13.56 -15.64 1.95
N ARG A 56 -12.52 -15.71 1.12
CA ARG A 56 -12.32 -16.77 0.13
C ARG A 56 -12.01 -18.13 0.77
N ILE A 57 -11.24 -18.12 1.86
CA ILE A 57 -10.82 -19.34 2.57
C ILE A 57 -11.89 -19.85 3.53
N ARG A 58 -13.02 -19.13 3.73
CA ARG A 58 -14.07 -19.49 4.70
C ARG A 58 -14.67 -20.89 4.46
N THR A 59 -13.93 -21.90 4.88
CA THR A 59 -14.36 -23.21 5.33
C THR A 59 -15.08 -22.96 6.66
N GLN A 60 -16.18 -23.67 6.88
CA GLN A 60 -17.10 -23.47 8.00
C GLN A 60 -16.36 -23.14 9.30
N SER A 61 -16.64 -21.95 9.85
CA SER A 61 -15.98 -21.48 11.06
C SER A 61 -16.38 -22.39 12.20
N ASP A 62 -15.44 -23.19 12.69
CA ASP A 62 -15.66 -24.07 13.83
C ASP A 62 -16.04 -23.20 15.06
N PRO A 63 -17.18 -23.47 15.73
CA PRO A 63 -17.66 -22.65 16.84
C PRO A 63 -16.67 -22.57 18.01
N PHE A 64 -15.91 -23.64 18.26
CA PHE A 64 -14.89 -23.66 19.30
C PHE A 64 -13.73 -22.74 18.92
N VAL A 65 -13.21 -22.85 17.70
CA VAL A 65 -12.13 -21.99 17.18
C VAL A 65 -12.51 -20.52 17.23
N ALA A 66 -13.74 -20.17 16.82
CA ALA A 66 -14.25 -18.80 16.88
C ALA A 66 -14.33 -18.26 18.32
N SER A 67 -14.79 -19.09 19.28
CA SER A 67 -14.87 -18.71 20.69
C SER A 67 -13.50 -18.52 21.35
N ALA A 68 -12.52 -19.34 20.96
CA ALA A 68 -11.15 -19.27 21.46
C ALA A 68 -10.45 -18.02 20.92
N ALA A 69 -10.51 -17.78 19.60
CA ALA A 69 -9.92 -16.62 18.96
C ALA A 69 -10.46 -15.30 19.55
N ARG A 70 -11.79 -15.19 19.76
CA ARG A 70 -12.40 -13.99 20.34
C ARG A 70 -11.93 -13.71 21.77
N ARG A 71 -11.70 -14.73 22.58
CA ARG A 71 -11.15 -14.57 23.95
C ARG A 71 -9.69 -14.12 23.92
N THR A 72 -8.89 -14.68 23.01
CA THR A 72 -7.49 -14.31 22.85
C THR A 72 -7.33 -12.87 22.37
N LEU A 73 -8.06 -12.48 21.31
CA LEU A 73 -7.98 -11.13 20.74
C LEU A 73 -8.46 -10.04 21.71
N LYS A 74 -9.46 -10.32 22.56
CA LYS A 74 -9.91 -9.39 23.61
C LYS A 74 -8.86 -9.11 24.69
N ARG A 75 -7.86 -9.97 24.84
CA ARG A 75 -6.75 -9.80 25.79
C ARG A 75 -5.52 -9.15 25.16
N SER A 76 -5.55 -8.88 23.86
CA SER A 76 -4.45 -8.24 23.15
C SER A 76 -4.61 -6.73 23.21
N GLU A 77 -3.58 -6.02 23.65
CA GLU A 77 -3.49 -4.57 23.49
C GLU A 77 -2.93 -4.32 22.08
N TRP A 78 -3.81 -3.93 21.15
CA TRP A 78 -3.45 -3.52 19.80
C TRP A 78 -3.20 -2.02 19.74
#